data_AF-A0A496SNK2-F1
#
_entry.id   AF-A0A496SNK2-F1
#
_cell.length_a   1.000
_cell.length_b   1.000
_cell.length_c   1.000
_cell.angle_alpha   90.00
_cell.angle_beta   90.00
_cell.angle_gamma   90.00
#
_symmetry.space_group_name_H-M   'P 1'
#
loop_
_entity.id
_entity.type
_entity.pdbx_description
1 polymer ?
#
loop_
_entity_poly.entity_id
_entity_poly.type
_entity_poly.pdbx_seq_one_letter_code
_entity_poly.pdbx_strand_id
1 'polypeptide(L)'
;MKVLEEILAREGYASSEDLLRDVSLFLALSRVEQYKAECELFEKKYGMSLKEFERFVHKEKGEEDFEKEEDLEDWEFSRNALEWWDQKVKELQGVKSS
;
A
#
# COMPACT_ATOMS: atom_id res chain seq x y z
N MET A 1 -30.76 -0.20 15.80
CA MET A 1 -30.13 1.14 15.76
C MET A 1 -29.60 1.58 17.12
N LYS A 2 -30.43 1.67 18.18
CA LYS A 2 -30.01 2.17 19.52
C LYS A 2 -28.74 1.54 20.13
N VAL A 3 -28.54 0.22 20.01
CA VAL A 3 -27.35 -0.45 20.59
C VAL A 3 -26.05 -0.02 19.90
N LEU A 4 -26.07 0.16 18.58
CA LEU A 4 -24.89 0.59 17.83
C LEU A 4 -24.48 2.02 18.23
N GLU A 5 -25.45 2.92 18.27
CA GLU A 5 -25.25 4.32 18.68
C GLU A 5 -24.75 4.43 20.12
N GLU A 6 -25.28 3.61 21.03
CA GLU A 6 -24.82 3.54 22.43
C GLU A 6 -23.36 3.08 22.53
N ILE A 7 -22.99 2.03 21.79
CA ILE A 7 -21.61 1.54 21.75
C ILE A 7 -20.68 2.62 21.17
N LEU A 8 -21.05 3.23 20.04
CA LEU A 8 -20.25 4.29 19.40
C LEU A 8 -20.01 5.47 20.34
N ALA A 9 -21.08 5.95 21.00
CA ALA A 9 -20.96 7.05 21.95
C ALA A 9 -20.05 6.69 23.14
N ARG A 10 -20.11 5.43 23.62
CA ARG A 10 -19.27 4.95 24.72
C ARG A 10 -17.80 4.84 24.32
N GLU A 11 -17.52 4.48 23.07
CA GLU A 11 -16.17 4.43 22.49
C GLU A 11 -15.68 5.81 22.02
N GLY A 12 -16.47 6.88 22.17
CA GLY A 12 -16.08 8.26 21.88
C GLY A 12 -16.37 8.73 20.45
N TYR A 13 -17.11 7.95 19.66
CA TYR A 13 -17.53 8.35 18.32
C TYR A 13 -18.85 9.11 18.35
N ALA A 14 -18.89 10.25 17.66
CA ALA A 14 -20.11 11.06 17.54
C ALA A 14 -21.06 10.51 16.46
N SER A 15 -20.54 9.74 15.51
CA SER A 15 -21.30 9.13 14.43
C SER A 15 -20.64 7.84 13.92
N SER A 16 -21.40 7.04 13.16
CA SER A 16 -20.83 5.92 12.42
C SER A 16 -19.82 6.36 11.36
N GLU A 17 -19.96 7.58 10.82
CA GLU A 17 -19.01 8.13 9.85
C GLU A 17 -17.64 8.41 10.48
N ASP A 18 -17.61 8.87 11.73
CA ASP A 18 -16.35 9.06 12.47
C ASP A 18 -15.63 7.72 12.67
N LEU A 19 -16.35 6.67 13.08
CA LEU A 19 -15.79 5.32 13.17
C LEU A 19 -15.28 4.84 11.82
N LEU A 20 -16.07 5.01 10.76
CA LEU A 20 -15.69 4.58 9.42
C LEU A 20 -14.44 5.30 8.92
N ARG A 21 -14.27 6.60 9.24
CA ARG A 21 -13.05 7.34 8.93
C ARG A 21 -11.83 6.73 9.62
N ASP A 22 -11.91 6.48 10.92
CA ASP A 22 -10.78 5.95 11.70
C ASP A 22 -10.42 4.52 11.27
N VAL A 23 -11.43 3.67 11.07
CA VAL A 23 -11.23 2.31 10.54
C VAL A 23 -10.63 2.35 9.14
N SER A 24 -11.11 3.23 8.26
CA SER A 24 -10.57 3.38 6.91
C SER A 24 -9.12 3.84 6.92
N LEU A 25 -8.77 4.78 7.81
CA LEU A 25 -7.40 5.25 7.99
C LEU A 25 -6.50 4.12 8.50
N PHE A 26 -6.95 3.37 9.51
CA PHE A 26 -6.22 2.22 10.03
C PHE A 26 -5.96 1.16 8.95
N LEU A 27 -6.98 0.84 8.14
CA LEU A 27 -6.85 -0.09 7.03
C LEU A 27 -5.84 0.42 5.99
N ALA A 28 -5.93 1.70 5.62
CA ALA A 28 -5.04 2.31 4.64
C ALA A 28 -3.58 2.29 5.12
N LEU A 29 -3.32 2.69 6.37
CA LEU A 29 -1.99 2.62 6.98
C LEU A 29 -1.44 1.20 7.03
N SER A 30 -2.29 0.21 7.38
CA SER A 30 -1.87 -1.19 7.42
C SER A 30 -1.46 -1.70 6.03
N ARG A 31 -2.16 -1.25 4.97
CA ARG A 31 -1.80 -1.57 3.58
C ARG A 31 -0.52 -0.88 3.14
N VAL A 32 -0.30 0.37 3.53
CA VAL A 32 0.98 1.08 3.29
C VAL A 32 2.15 0.28 3.87
N GLU A 33 2.07 -0.12 5.14
CA GLU A 33 3.15 -0.90 5.78
C GLU A 33 3.36 -2.26 5.11
N GLN A 34 2.27 -2.94 4.70
CA GLN A 34 2.34 -4.19 3.96
C GLN A 34 3.11 -4.01 2.62
N TYR A 35 2.65 -3.11 1.76
CA TYR A 35 3.26 -2.93 0.43
C TYR A 35 4.66 -2.36 0.49
N LYS A 36 4.96 -1.55 1.52
CA LYS A 36 6.33 -1.10 1.80
C LYS A 36 7.23 -2.28 2.14
N ALA A 37 6.79 -3.20 3.01
CA ALA A 37 7.55 -4.40 3.33
C ALA A 37 7.76 -5.31 2.10
N GLU A 38 6.74 -5.47 1.25
CA GLU A 38 6.86 -6.20 -0.02
C GLU A 38 7.89 -5.56 -0.95
N CYS A 39 7.84 -4.24 -1.14
CA CYS A 39 8.86 -3.52 -1.93
C CYS A 39 10.28 -3.73 -1.35
N GLU A 40 10.43 -3.61 -0.02
CA GLU A 40 11.72 -3.83 0.65
C GLU A 40 12.23 -5.28 0.50
N LEU A 41 11.34 -6.27 0.41
CA LEU A 41 11.73 -7.66 0.17
C LEU A 41 12.37 -7.81 -1.20
N PHE A 42 11.80 -7.23 -2.25
CA PHE A 42 12.38 -7.27 -3.59
C PHE A 42 13.67 -6.45 -3.69
N GLU A 43 13.73 -5.26 -3.07
CA GLU A 43 14.98 -4.48 -2.98
C GLU A 43 16.10 -5.28 -2.33
N LYS A 44 15.79 -6.05 -1.29
CA LYS A 44 16.75 -6.96 -0.63
C LYS A 44 17.08 -8.18 -1.48
N LYS A 45 16.11 -8.77 -2.19
CA LYS A 45 16.29 -9.95 -3.07
C LYS A 45 17.28 -9.63 -4.18
N TYR A 46 17.15 -8.46 -4.82
CA TYR A 46 17.97 -8.10 -5.98
C TYR A 46 19.11 -7.13 -5.69
N GLY A 47 19.13 -6.49 -4.52
CA GLY A 47 20.17 -5.55 -4.12
C GLY A 47 20.21 -4.28 -4.99
N MET A 48 19.09 -3.93 -5.61
CA MET A 48 18.95 -2.76 -6.49
C MET A 48 17.54 -2.18 -6.36
N SER A 49 17.30 -1.00 -6.95
CA SER A 49 15.96 -0.40 -6.99
C SER A 49 15.07 -1.03 -8.07
N LEU A 50 13.74 -0.86 -7.95
CA LEU A 50 12.77 -1.32 -8.95
C LEU A 50 13.14 -0.88 -10.37
N LYS A 51 13.50 0.40 -10.54
CA LYS A 51 13.89 0.95 -11.86
C LYS A 51 15.17 0.33 -12.40
N GLU A 52 16.10 -0.06 -11.54
CA GLU A 52 17.31 -0.76 -11.95
C GLU A 52 17.00 -2.19 -12.36
N PHE A 53 16.12 -2.86 -11.61
CA PHE A 53 15.66 -4.21 -11.88
C PHE A 53 14.85 -4.32 -13.18
N GLU A 54 13.90 -3.41 -13.42
CA GLU A 54 13.16 -3.27 -14.67
C GLU A 54 14.12 -3.16 -15.88
N ARG A 55 15.13 -2.29 -15.80
CA ARG A 55 16.16 -2.16 -16.84
C ARG A 55 17.04 -3.40 -16.98
N PHE A 56 17.26 -4.14 -15.91
CA PHE A 56 18.04 -5.36 -15.91
C PHE A 56 17.29 -6.46 -16.67
N VAL A 57 16.03 -6.72 -16.29
CA VAL A 57 15.15 -7.71 -16.95
C VAL A 57 15.00 -7.40 -18.44
N HIS A 58 14.73 -6.15 -18.83
CA HIS A 58 14.56 -5.79 -20.24
C HIS A 58 15.84 -5.79 -21.09
N LYS A 59 17.03 -5.84 -20.45
CA LYS A 59 18.32 -5.91 -21.17
C LYS A 59 18.76 -7.34 -21.45
N GLU A 60 18.28 -8.34 -20.70
CA GLU A 60 18.58 -9.76 -20.95
C GLU A 60 17.83 -10.24 -22.21
N LYS A 61 18.28 -9.82 -23.40
CA LYS A 61 17.76 -10.35 -24.66
C LYS A 61 18.40 -11.71 -24.94
N GLY A 62 17.65 -12.78 -24.71
CA GLY A 62 18.00 -14.13 -25.16
C GLY A 62 17.79 -15.25 -24.14
N GLU A 63 17.54 -14.91 -22.87
CA GLU A 63 17.15 -15.85 -21.81
C GLU A 63 15.94 -15.25 -21.09
N GLU A 64 14.74 -15.78 -21.37
CA GLU A 64 13.53 -15.46 -20.62
C GLU A 64 13.66 -16.09 -19.23
N ASP A 65 13.83 -15.25 -18.23
CA ASP A 65 13.81 -15.64 -16.82
C ASP A 65 12.43 -15.32 -16.26
N PHE A 66 11.51 -16.28 -16.41
CA PHE A 66 10.11 -16.14 -15.98
C PHE A 66 9.98 -15.78 -14.50
N GLU A 67 10.91 -16.21 -13.64
CA GLU A 67 10.89 -15.85 -12.22
C GLU A 67 11.12 -14.34 -12.07
N LYS A 68 12.14 -13.79 -12.74
CA LYS A 68 12.43 -12.35 -12.67
C LYS A 68 11.33 -11.50 -13.29
N GLU A 69 10.67 -11.98 -14.34
CA GLU A 69 9.52 -11.29 -14.93
C GLU A 69 8.34 -11.26 -13.98
N GLU A 70 8.01 -12.40 -13.34
CA GLU A 70 6.97 -12.48 -12.31
C GLU A 70 7.29 -11.58 -11.10
N ASP A 71 8.53 -11.63 -10.61
CA ASP A 71 8.97 -10.78 -9.51
C ASP A 71 8.94 -9.28 -9.88
N LEU A 72 9.21 -8.92 -11.14
CA LEU A 72 9.09 -7.55 -11.62
C LEU A 72 7.63 -7.09 -11.61
N GLU A 73 6.72 -7.91 -12.16
CA GLU A 73 5.28 -7.61 -12.17
C GLU A 73 4.72 -7.45 -10.75
N ASP A 74 5.07 -8.36 -9.83
CA ASP A 74 4.66 -8.29 -8.43
C ASP A 74 5.20 -7.04 -7.74
N TRP A 75 6.47 -6.70 -7.97
CA TRP A 75 7.07 -5.52 -7.37
C TRP A 75 6.45 -4.23 -7.91
N GLU A 76 6.19 -4.14 -9.21
CA GLU A 76 5.47 -3.01 -9.80
C GLU A 76 4.06 -2.87 -9.22
N PHE A 77 3.36 -3.99 -9.03
CA PHE A 77 2.05 -4.01 -8.39
C PHE A 77 2.13 -3.46 -6.95
N SER A 78 3.03 -3.99 -6.11
CA SER A 78 3.20 -3.53 -4.73
C SER A 78 3.59 -2.06 -4.67
N ARG A 79 4.44 -1.58 -5.60
CA ARG A 79 4.83 -0.18 -5.67
C ARG A 79 3.65 0.74 -6.03
N ASN A 80 2.88 0.38 -7.04
CA ASN A 80 1.69 1.13 -7.45
C ASN A 80 0.62 1.14 -6.35
N ALA A 81 0.42 -0.01 -5.69
CA ALA A 81 -0.51 -0.11 -4.57
C ALA A 81 -0.07 0.74 -3.37
N LEU A 82 1.23 0.75 -3.05
CA LEU A 82 1.81 1.60 -2.02
C LEU A 82 1.54 3.08 -2.30
N GLU A 83 1.81 3.55 -3.52
CA GLU A 83 1.59 4.95 -3.91
C GLU A 83 0.10 5.34 -3.80
N TRP A 84 -0.81 4.45 -4.22
CA TRP A 84 -2.23 4.69 -4.10
C TRP A 84 -2.70 4.76 -2.64
N TRP A 85 -2.29 3.81 -1.80
CA TRP A 85 -2.70 3.77 -0.39
C TRP A 85 -2.11 4.95 0.40
N ASP A 86 -0.85 5.32 0.14
CA ASP A 86 -0.22 6.51 0.74
C ASP A 86 -0.99 7.79 0.38
N GLN A 87 -1.41 7.91 -0.87
CA GLN A 87 -2.27 9.00 -1.32
C GLN A 87 -3.63 9.00 -0.59
N LYS A 88 -4.25 7.84 -0.35
CA LYS A 88 -5.50 7.74 0.42
C LYS A 88 -5.34 8.06 1.90
N VAL A 89 -4.22 7.71 2.51
CA VAL A 89 -3.88 8.14 3.87
C VAL A 89 -3.84 9.67 3.95
N LYS A 90 -3.17 10.35 3.00
CA LYS A 90 -3.11 11.82 2.95
C LYS A 90 -4.49 12.45 2.80
N GLU A 91 -5.31 11.93 1.89
CA GLU A 91 -6.70 12.39 1.70
C GLU A 91 -7.53 12.25 2.99
N LEU A 92 -7.43 11.11 3.69
CA LEU A 92 -8.16 10.84 4.93
C LEU A 92 -7.68 11.73 6.10
N GLN A 93 -6.39 12.03 6.16
CA GLN A 93 -5.80 12.94 7.16
C GLN A 93 -6.01 14.43 6.83
N GLY A 94 -6.59 14.75 5.67
CA GLY A 94 -6.79 16.12 5.23
C GLY A 94 -5.50 16.84 4.82
N VAL A 95 -4.42 16.10 4.56
CA VAL A 95 -3.17 16.64 4.02
C VAL A 95 -3.38 16.82 2.51
N LYS A 96 -3.48 18.07 2.04
CA LYS A 96 -3.56 18.35 0.60
C LYS A 96 -2.32 17.81 -0.11
N SER A 97 -2.49 16.88 -1.04
CA SER A 97 -1.47 16.55 -2.04
C SER A 97 -1.19 17.82 -2.85
N SER A 98 0.03 18.34 -2.72
CA SER A 98 0.54 19.47 -3.52
C SER A 98 1.09 18.98 -4.85
#